data_AF-F4XQS5-F1
#
_entry.id   AF-F4XQS5-F1
#
_cell.length_a   1.000
_cell.length_b   1.000
_cell.length_c   1.000
_cell.angle_alpha   90.00
_cell.angle_beta   90.00
_cell.angle_gamma   90.00
#
_symmetry.space_group_name_H-M   'P 1'
#
loop_
_entity.id
_entity.type
_entity.pdbx_description
1 polymer ?
#
loop_
_entity_poly.entity_id
_entity_poly.type
_entity_poly.pdbx_seq_one_letter_code
_entity_poly.pdbx_strand_id
1 'polypeptide(L)' 'MKEQLLRWLNQVLMFDVFLVLLSFFWFAIALVGRSVGIPLGLELWYSLWEPVFTPAIGVLMAGAIVSGLINQISKRLTSN' A
#
# COMPACT_ATOMS: atom_id res chain seq x y z
N MET A 1 -4.73 24.72 -8.77
CA MET A 1 -4.67 24.13 -7.41
C MET A 1 -5.15 22.67 -7.36
N LYS A 2 -6.33 22.32 -7.91
CA LYS A 2 -6.85 20.93 -7.92
C LYS A 2 -5.92 19.92 -8.63
N GLU A 3 -5.33 20.31 -9.76
CA GLU A 3 -4.38 19.46 -10.50
C GLU A 3 -3.09 19.17 -9.74
N GLN A 4 -2.60 20.12 -8.95
CA GLN A 4 -1.42 19.90 -8.09
C GLN A 4 -1.75 18.91 -6.95
N LEU A 5 -2.95 19.00 -6.35
CA LEU A 5 -3.41 18.05 -5.34
C LEU A 5 -3.54 16.64 -5.89
N LEU A 6 -4.13 16.47 -7.09
CA LEU A 6 -4.25 15.16 -7.73
C LEU A 6 -2.89 14.57 -8.09
N ARG A 7 -1.94 15.40 -8.58
CA ARG A 7 -0.56 14.95 -8.84
C ARG A 7 0.14 14.49 -7.56
N TRP A 8 0.01 15.26 -6.47
CA TRP A 8 0.64 14.93 -5.20
C TRP A 8 0.01 13.67 -4.58
N LEU A 9 -1.31 13.53 -4.62
CA LEU A 9 -2.02 12.33 -4.19
C LEU A 9 -1.56 11.09 -4.95
N ASN A 10 -1.43 11.19 -6.29
CA ASN A 10 -0.92 10.08 -7.11
C ASN A 10 0.53 9.72 -6.75
N GLN A 11 1.39 10.70 -6.48
CA GLN A 11 2.76 10.45 -6.04
C GLN A 11 2.79 9.75 -4.67
N VAL A 12 1.97 10.20 -3.72
CA VAL A 12 1.87 9.57 -2.39
C VAL A 12 1.35 8.14 -2.51
N LEU A 13 0.26 7.91 -3.24
CA LEU A 13 -0.26 6.55 -3.46
C LEU A 13 0.78 5.65 -4.15
N MET A 14 1.49 6.17 -5.14
CA MET A 14 2.55 5.42 -5.81
C MET A 14 3.67 5.04 -4.82
N PHE A 15 4.13 5.99 -4.01
CA PHE A 15 5.13 5.74 -2.97
C PHE A 15 4.64 4.73 -1.94
N ASP A 16 3.38 4.83 -1.53
CA ASP A 16 2.71 3.93 -0.59
C ASP A 16 2.66 2.49 -1.12
N VAL A 17 2.34 2.29 -2.40
CA VAL A 17 2.41 0.98 -3.07
C VAL A 17 3.82 0.40 -2.99
N PHE A 18 4.84 1.19 -3.32
CA PHE A 18 6.22 0.74 -3.24
C PHE A 18 6.65 0.41 -1.81
N LEU A 19 6.22 1.20 -0.82
CA LEU A 19 6.46 0.93 0.59
C LEU A 19 5.87 -0.42 1.02
N VAL A 20 4.61 -0.69 0.66
CA VAL A 20 3.95 -1.96 0.98
C VAL A 20 4.63 -3.14 0.27
N LEU A 21 5.02 -2.99 -1.00
CA LEU A 21 5.75 -4.03 -1.73
C LEU A 21 7.14 -4.30 -1.13
N LEU A 22 7.91 -3.25 -0.83
CA LEU A 22 9.22 -3.39 -0.18
C LEU A 22 9.10 -4.01 1.21
N SER A 23 8.07 -3.64 1.97
CA SER A 23 7.76 -4.27 3.25
C SER A 23 7.51 -5.77 3.10
N PHE A 24 6.78 -6.18 2.07
CA PHE A 24 6.56 -7.59 1.77
C PHE A 24 7.85 -8.33 1.42
N PHE A 25 8.74 -7.73 0.61
CA PHE A 25 10.04 -8.32 0.31
C PHE A 25 10.93 -8.42 1.56
N TRP A 26 10.95 -7.39 2.40
CA TRP A 26 11.64 -7.44 3.69
C TRP A 26 11.10 -8.61 4.51
N PHE A 27 9.78 -8.70 4.68
CA PHE A 27 9.15 -9.79 5.42
C PHE A 27 9.59 -11.17 4.92
N ALA A 28 9.54 -11.40 3.60
CA ALA A 28 9.96 -12.66 2.99
C ALA A 28 11.43 -12.99 3.29
N ILE A 29 12.33 -12.01 3.13
CA ILE A 29 13.77 -12.18 3.43
C ILE A 29 13.96 -12.45 4.92
N ALA A 30 13.28 -11.72 5.80
CA ALA A 30 13.41 -11.86 7.24
C ALA A 30 12.85 -13.18 7.76
N LEU A 31 11.78 -13.70 7.14
CA LEU A 31 11.22 -15.01 7.43
C LEU A 31 12.21 -16.13 7.08
N VAL A 32 12.84 -16.04 5.91
CA VAL A 32 13.91 -16.97 5.50
C VAL A 32 15.15 -16.81 6.38
N GLY A 33 15.54 -15.59 6.75
CA GLY A 33 16.64 -15.36 7.69
C GLY A 33 16.39 -16.03 9.04
N ARG A 34 15.17 -15.94 9.56
CA ARG A 34 14.80 -16.56 10.84
C ARG A 34 14.83 -18.08 10.79
N SER A 35 14.57 -18.71 9.65
CA SER A 35 14.72 -20.18 9.52
C SER A 35 16.19 -20.63 9.50
N VAL A 36 17.12 -19.73 9.15
CA VAL A 36 18.58 -19.95 9.19
C VAL A 36 19.20 -19.44 10.51
N GLY A 37 18.37 -18.98 11.45
CA GLY A 37 18.81 -18.49 12.76
C GLY A 37 19.37 -17.06 12.77
N ILE A 38 19.23 -16.31 11.67
CA ILE A 38 19.66 -14.92 11.57
C ILE A 38 18.46 -14.00 11.78
N PRO A 39 18.42 -13.20 12.87
CA PRO A 39 17.34 -12.25 13.11
C PRO A 39 17.50 -11.02 12.19
N LEU A 40 17.06 -11.13 10.95
CA LEU A 40 17.08 -10.06 9.94
C LEU A 40 16.01 -8.96 10.21
N GLY A 41 15.80 -8.60 11.47
CA GLY A 41 14.86 -7.55 11.87
C GLY A 41 13.39 -7.96 11.75
N LEU A 42 13.07 -9.24 11.81
CA LEU A 42 11.67 -9.73 11.75
C LEU A 42 10.81 -9.17 12.90
N GLU A 43 11.38 -8.99 14.09
CA GLU A 43 10.67 -8.33 15.20
C GLU A 43 10.44 -6.84 14.99
N LEU A 44 11.41 -6.15 14.37
CA LEU A 44 11.24 -4.76 13.96
C LEU A 44 10.11 -4.64 12.92
N TRP A 45 10.07 -5.55 11.96
CA TRP A 45 9.01 -5.60 10.97
C TRP A 45 7.63 -5.78 11.60
N TYR A 46 7.48 -6.69 12.58
CA TYR A 46 6.23 -6.86 13.32
C TYR A 46 5.84 -5.61 14.12
N SER A 47 6.80 -4.95 14.76
CA SER A 47 6.55 -3.70 15.49
C SER A 47 6.11 -2.57 14.54
N LEU A 48 6.64 -2.53 13.31
CA LEU A 48 6.24 -1.58 12.28
C LEU A 48 4.90 -1.92 11.59
N TRP A 49 4.39 -3.14 11.79
CA TRP A 49 3.18 -3.60 11.12
C TRP A 49 1.92 -2.82 11.50
N GLU A 50 1.66 -2.68 12.80
CA GLU A 50 0.51 -1.90 13.28
C GLU A 50 0.60 -0.40 12.93
N PRO A 51 1.71 0.32 13.23
CA PRO A 51 1.76 1.77 13.05
C PRO A 51 2.05 2.22 11.61
N VAL A 52 2.69 1.39 10.76
CA VAL A 52 3.12 1.81 9.42
C VAL A 52 2.42 1.02 8.33
N PHE A 53 2.55 -0.30 8.33
CA PHE A 53 2.10 -1.11 7.19
C PHE A 53 0.57 -1.25 7.13
N THR A 54 -0.09 -1.42 8.27
CA THR A 54 -1.56 -1.52 8.35
C THR A 54 -2.27 -0.26 7.83
N PRO A 55 -1.91 0.97 8.28
CA PRO A 55 -2.51 2.18 7.73
C PRO A 55 -2.15 2.43 6.27
N ALA A 56 -0.92 2.13 5.83
CA ALA A 56 -0.50 2.19 4.42
C ALA A 56 -1.40 1.33 3.52
N ILE A 57 -1.56 0.05 3.86
CA ILE A 57 -2.47 -0.86 3.13
C ILE A 57 -3.92 -0.32 3.15
N GLY A 58 -4.35 0.26 4.27
CA GLY A 58 -5.65 0.94 4.39
C GLY A 58 -5.86 2.03 3.36
N VAL A 59 -4.86 2.90 3.16
CA VAL A 59 -4.90 3.98 2.16
C VAL A 59 -4.96 3.41 0.74
N LEU A 60 -4.15 2.39 0.43
CA LEU A 60 -4.19 1.71 -0.87
C LEU A 60 -5.56 1.08 -1.15
N MET A 61 -6.12 0.38 -0.18
CA MET A 61 -7.46 -0.22 -0.30
C MET A 61 -8.52 0.86 -0.51
N ALA A 62 -8.49 1.94 0.26
CA ALA A 62 -9.41 3.05 0.09
C ALA A 62 -9.30 3.67 -1.32
N GLY A 63 -8.08 3.89 -1.80
CA GLY A 63 -7.83 4.36 -3.16
C GLY A 63 -8.39 3.43 -4.24
N ALA A 64 -8.17 2.12 -4.09
CA ALA A 64 -8.69 1.11 -5.01
C ALA A 64 -10.23 1.04 -5.00
N ILE A 65 -10.85 1.09 -3.81
CA ILE A 65 -12.31 1.09 -3.67
C ILE A 65 -12.92 2.34 -4.32
N VAL A 66 -12.38 3.52 -4.02
CA VAL A 66 -12.86 4.78 -4.62
C VAL A 66 -12.72 4.74 -6.13
N SER A 67 -11.58 4.29 -6.65
CA SER A 67 -11.35 4.14 -8.10
C SER A 67 -12.35 3.16 -8.74
N GLY A 68 -12.59 2.02 -8.10
CA GLY A 68 -13.55 1.02 -8.55
C GLY A 68 -14.98 1.55 -8.58
N LEU A 69 -15.41 2.24 -7.52
CA LEU A 69 -16.74 2.83 -7.41
C LEU A 69 -16.97 3.90 -8.47
N ILE A 70 -16.01 4.83 -8.65
CA ILE A 70 -16.09 5.87 -9.68
C ILE A 70 -16.23 5.22 -11.06
N ASN A 71 -15.38 4.25 -11.39
CA ASN A 71 -15.41 3.59 -12.70
C ASN A 71 -16.73 2.82 -12.93
N GLN A 72 -17.29 2.20 -11.90
CA GLN A 72 -18.57 1.50 -11.97
C GLN A 72 -19.74 2.46 -12.19
N ILE A 73 -19.76 3.62 -11.53
CA ILE A 73 -20.79 4.65 -11.73
C ILE A 73 -20.65 5.28 -13.12
N SER A 74 -19.44 5.64 -13.54
CA SER A 74 -19.19 6.22 -14.87
C SER A 74 -19.58 5.27 -16.01
N LYS A 75 -19.31 3.97 -15.88
CA LYS A 75 -19.77 2.96 -16.85
C LYS A 75 -21.29 2.92 -16.95
N ARG A 76 -22.01 3.00 -15.83
CA ARG A 76 -23.48 2.98 -15.82
C ARG A 76 -24.08 4.26 -16.42
N LEU A 77 -23.45 5.42 -16.19
CA LEU A 77 -23.91 6.71 -16.74
C LEU A 77 -23.61 6.86 -18.24
N THR A 78 -22.52 6.27 -18.73
CA THR A 78 -22.15 6.29 -20.16
C THR A 78 -22.91 5.24 -20.99
N SER A 79 -23.54 4.26 -20.34
CA SER A 79 -24.32 3.19 -20.99
C SER A 79 -25.76 3.58 -21.31
N ASN A 80 -26.18 4.82 -21.01
CA ASN A 80 -27.48 5.40 -21.42
C ASN A 80 -27.23 6.53 -22.42
#